data_AF-A0AAI9X1N7-F1
#
_entry.id   AF-A0AAI9X1N7-F1
#
_cell.length_a   1.000
_cell.length_b   1.000
_cell.length_c   1.000
_cell.angle_alpha   90.00
_cell.angle_beta   90.00
_cell.angle_gamma   90.00
#
_symmetry.space_group_name_H-M   'P 1'
#
loop_
_entity.id
_entity.type
_entity.pdbx_description
1 polymer ?
#
loop_
_entity_poly.entity_id
_entity_poly.type
_entity_poly.pdbx_seq_one_letter_code
_entity_poly.pdbx_strand_id
1 'polypeptide(L)'
;MESPTRPILSPSKALNPVSPERMNQQNIPASPSLPSDLLTLHHKSTRGVSEVQAKVAFLNGLSRGGSPANSAANNAALQRAILGREEAESALATAQEDLSEAQTRERRISERLESLLEELHGTKERQAHERSIFEKEIRKARKEAFRAGSTLVKLQEELKQAKSEVRALKDEVGAEREAKDKAKQEAFERAYALAGLTEELEVLKEKFRALETDNRSSTLEVRAHEIRKEDFGRLSIAEGDLAFLTTPRRPKRAAAGSVRSPAPTRQEDHAEATPPKRPRLSDFTPMTESKQPESEAGAEVDEDLLDGMKEELDFERRRRVAAEDMVHFLNIECQFERCSCRLAESQGRRYIYDAEYYHNFQKPQIEAEEKFRAQQASIQQARVDQAQSHRASTPEASPPPPSSTSQHFDTSG
;
A
#
# COMPACT_ATOMS: atom_id res chain seq x y z
N MET A 1 13.30 -47.35 -31.75
CA MET A 1 13.08 -45.97 -32.19
C MET A 1 14.35 -45.20 -31.92
N GLU A 2 15.03 -44.89 -33.01
CA GLU A 2 16.38 -44.31 -33.08
C GLU A 2 16.43 -42.87 -32.57
N SER A 3 17.62 -42.45 -32.15
CA SER A 3 17.98 -41.10 -31.71
C SER A 3 17.74 -40.03 -32.80
N PRO A 4 17.87 -38.73 -32.46
CA PRO A 4 19.20 -38.16 -32.71
C PRO A 4 19.73 -37.24 -31.62
N THR A 5 20.92 -37.62 -31.20
CA THR A 5 22.03 -36.83 -30.68
C THR A 5 22.28 -35.55 -31.50
N ARG A 6 22.47 -34.41 -30.83
CA ARG A 6 23.18 -33.26 -31.40
C ARG A 6 24.36 -32.89 -30.48
N PRO A 7 25.61 -32.88 -30.97
CA PRO A 7 26.75 -32.41 -30.20
C PRO A 7 26.84 -30.87 -30.27
N ILE A 8 26.96 -30.23 -29.12
CA ILE A 8 27.34 -28.82 -29.02
C ILE A 8 28.84 -28.75 -29.26
N LEU A 9 29.22 -28.10 -30.36
CA LEU A 9 30.60 -27.81 -30.71
C LEU A 9 31.18 -26.77 -29.75
N SER A 10 32.17 -27.17 -28.97
CA SER A 10 33.05 -26.27 -28.22
C SER A 10 33.97 -25.49 -29.16
N PRO A 11 34.18 -24.17 -28.98
CA PRO A 11 35.36 -23.51 -29.50
C PRO A 11 36.48 -23.61 -28.46
N SER A 12 37.19 -24.74 -28.44
CA SER A 12 38.45 -24.89 -27.72
C SER A 12 39.58 -24.27 -28.54
N LYS A 13 39.74 -22.95 -28.46
CA LYS A 13 40.98 -22.26 -28.85
C LYS A 13 41.34 -21.27 -27.75
N ALA A 14 42.13 -21.77 -26.81
CA ALA A 14 42.81 -20.93 -25.83
C ALA A 14 43.67 -19.90 -26.58
N LEU A 15 43.43 -18.62 -26.32
CA LEU A 15 44.30 -17.54 -26.75
C LEU A 15 45.58 -17.63 -25.92
N ASN A 16 46.70 -17.95 -26.56
CA ASN A 16 48.01 -17.95 -25.91
C ASN A 16 48.35 -16.51 -25.46
N PRO A 17 48.74 -16.28 -24.20
CA PRO A 17 49.22 -14.98 -23.77
C PRO A 17 50.52 -14.66 -24.51
N VAL A 18 50.55 -13.51 -25.20
CA VAL A 18 51.74 -13.02 -25.91
C VAL A 18 52.76 -12.56 -24.87
N SER A 19 53.98 -13.10 -24.95
CA SER A 19 55.09 -12.74 -24.06
C SER A 19 55.52 -11.28 -24.27
N PRO A 20 55.91 -10.53 -23.20
CA PRO A 20 56.29 -9.11 -23.29
C PRO A 20 57.35 -8.79 -24.35
N GLU A 21 58.24 -9.73 -24.66
CA GLU A 21 59.27 -9.63 -25.71
C GLU A 21 58.72 -9.38 -27.12
N ARG A 22 57.49 -9.84 -27.41
CA ARG A 22 56.89 -9.72 -28.76
C ARG A 22 56.06 -8.45 -28.96
N MET A 23 55.68 -7.76 -27.89
CA MET A 23 54.85 -6.55 -27.99
C MET A 23 55.67 -5.31 -28.37
N ASN A 24 57.00 -5.37 -28.24
CA ASN A 24 57.91 -4.25 -28.50
C ASN A 24 58.72 -4.37 -29.80
N GLN A 25 58.40 -5.34 -30.68
CA GLN A 25 59.01 -5.46 -31.99
C GLN A 25 58.09 -4.87 -33.05
N GLN A 26 58.10 -3.53 -33.15
CA GLN A 26 57.60 -2.85 -34.34
C GLN A 26 58.57 -3.13 -35.50
N ASN A 27 58.26 -4.15 -36.31
CA ASN A 27 58.83 -4.25 -37.64
C ASN A 27 58.19 -3.14 -38.48
N ILE A 28 58.90 -2.04 -38.71
CA ILE A 28 58.46 -0.95 -39.57
C ILE A 28 58.73 -1.38 -41.01
N PRO A 29 57.71 -1.69 -41.84
CA PRO A 29 57.94 -1.81 -43.26
C PRO A 29 58.39 -0.45 -43.79
N ALA A 30 59.56 -0.43 -44.43
CA ALA A 30 60.16 0.77 -44.99
C ALA A 30 59.22 1.45 -46.00
N SER A 31 58.63 2.57 -45.59
CA SER A 31 57.90 3.50 -46.45
C SER A 31 58.87 4.25 -47.37
N PRO A 32 58.59 4.42 -48.68
CA PRO A 32 59.56 4.90 -49.67
C PRO A 32 59.67 6.45 -49.75
N SER A 33 59.54 7.18 -48.65
CA SER A 33 59.42 8.64 -48.70
C SER A 33 60.15 9.37 -47.57
N LEU A 34 61.47 9.19 -47.47
CA LEU A 34 62.35 10.15 -46.77
C LEU A 34 63.65 10.38 -47.58
N PRO A 35 64.16 11.63 -47.66
CA PRO A 35 65.32 11.98 -48.47
C PRO A 35 66.63 11.51 -47.82
N SER A 36 67.51 10.88 -48.61
CA SER A 36 68.80 10.32 -48.17
C SER A 36 69.93 11.34 -47.97
N ASP A 37 69.64 12.61 -47.69
CA ASP A 37 70.61 13.71 -47.88
C ASP A 37 71.39 14.17 -46.64
N LEU A 38 71.42 13.39 -45.55
CA LEU A 38 72.18 13.74 -44.33
C LEU A 38 73.39 12.84 -44.03
N LEU A 39 74.00 12.23 -45.04
CA LEU A 39 75.21 11.39 -44.85
C LEU A 39 76.39 11.72 -45.79
N THR A 40 76.32 12.77 -46.61
CA THR A 40 77.37 13.09 -47.61
C THR A 40 78.22 14.32 -47.30
N LEU A 41 78.05 14.97 -46.15
CA LEU A 41 78.76 16.23 -45.84
C LEU A 41 80.11 16.08 -45.13
N HIS A 42 80.64 14.86 -44.95
CA HIS A 42 81.86 14.64 -44.15
C HIS A 42 83.09 14.11 -44.92
N HIS A 43 83.20 14.35 -46.23
CA HIS A 43 84.46 14.11 -46.93
C HIS A 43 84.75 15.16 -48.00
N LYS A 44 85.62 16.11 -47.66
CA LYS A 44 86.74 16.64 -48.48
C LYS A 44 87.36 17.87 -47.80
N SER A 45 88.42 17.65 -47.01
CA SER A 45 89.43 18.68 -46.76
C SER A 45 90.80 18.03 -46.86
N THR A 46 91.35 18.05 -48.08
CA THR A 46 92.71 17.59 -48.38
C THR A 46 93.32 18.56 -49.40
N ARG A 47 94.14 19.52 -48.93
CA ARG A 47 95.38 20.07 -49.56
C ARG A 47 95.71 21.48 -49.04
N GLY A 48 96.42 21.54 -47.91
CA GLY A 48 96.92 22.77 -47.29
C GLY A 48 98.07 23.51 -48.00
N VAL A 49 98.37 23.22 -49.27
CA VAL A 49 99.41 23.93 -50.06
C VAL A 49 98.81 24.68 -51.27
N SER A 50 97.60 24.28 -51.70
CA SER A 50 96.90 24.93 -52.83
C SER A 50 96.16 26.20 -52.40
N GLU A 51 95.76 26.32 -51.14
CA GLU A 51 95.01 27.48 -50.66
C GLU A 51 95.90 28.72 -50.54
N VAL A 52 97.16 28.56 -50.13
CA VAL A 52 98.12 29.66 -50.09
C VAL A 52 98.49 30.10 -51.51
N GLN A 53 98.72 29.17 -52.43
CA GLN A 53 98.92 29.52 -53.85
C GLN A 53 97.68 30.19 -54.47
N ALA A 54 96.47 29.71 -54.16
CA ALA A 54 95.23 30.32 -54.63
C ALA A 54 95.01 31.71 -54.02
N LYS A 55 95.30 31.89 -52.73
CA LYS A 55 95.23 33.20 -52.05
C LYS A 55 96.29 34.17 -52.56
N VAL A 56 97.51 33.72 -52.83
CA VAL A 56 98.58 34.53 -53.44
C VAL A 56 98.25 34.89 -54.89
N ALA A 57 97.66 33.97 -55.67
CA ALA A 57 97.19 34.27 -57.02
C ALA A 57 96.03 35.27 -57.03
N PHE A 58 95.09 35.15 -56.08
CA PHE A 58 93.99 36.09 -55.88
C PHE A 58 94.48 37.50 -55.48
N LEU A 59 95.41 37.59 -54.52
CA LEU A 59 96.03 38.86 -54.10
C LEU A 59 96.85 39.50 -55.24
N ASN A 60 97.58 38.72 -56.04
CA ASN A 60 98.28 39.22 -57.22
C ASN A 60 97.33 39.68 -58.33
N GLY A 61 96.14 39.09 -58.45
CA GLY A 61 95.08 39.53 -59.36
C GLY A 61 94.49 40.88 -58.97
N LEU A 62 94.33 41.14 -57.67
CA LEU A 62 93.85 42.43 -57.15
C LEU A 62 94.89 43.55 -57.33
N SER A 63 96.19 43.26 -57.22
CA SER A 63 97.27 44.26 -57.36
C SER A 63 97.53 44.73 -58.80
N ARG A 64 96.95 44.11 -59.83
CA ARG A 64 97.01 44.58 -61.25
C ARG A 64 95.82 45.45 -61.66
N GLY A 65 95.12 46.07 -60.71
CA GLY A 65 93.93 46.89 -60.94
C GLY A 65 94.23 48.30 -61.46
N GLY A 66 94.58 48.44 -62.75
CA GLY A 66 94.87 49.74 -63.36
C GLY A 66 94.66 49.83 -64.88
N SER A 67 93.67 49.09 -65.43
CA SER A 67 93.33 49.18 -66.86
C SER A 67 91.82 49.34 -67.08
N PRO A 68 91.38 50.10 -68.11
CA PRO A 68 89.97 50.46 -68.34
C PRO A 68 89.05 49.26 -68.65
N ALA A 69 89.60 48.08 -68.94
CA ALA A 69 88.85 46.83 -69.04
C ALA A 69 88.23 46.37 -67.69
N ASN A 70 88.76 46.82 -66.54
CA ASN A 70 88.25 46.46 -65.22
C ASN A 70 86.94 47.17 -64.87
N SER A 71 86.63 48.34 -65.45
CA SER A 71 85.37 49.05 -65.16
C SER A 71 84.16 48.29 -65.70
N ALA A 72 84.24 47.73 -66.91
CA ALA A 72 83.20 46.88 -67.48
C ALA A 72 83.03 45.54 -66.73
N ALA A 73 84.14 44.91 -66.32
CA ALA A 73 84.11 43.69 -65.51
C ALA A 73 83.50 43.93 -64.12
N ASN A 74 83.81 45.06 -63.48
CA ASN A 74 83.23 45.47 -62.19
C ASN A 74 81.72 45.75 -62.30
N ASN A 75 81.28 46.43 -63.37
CA ASN A 75 79.86 46.66 -63.63
C ASN A 75 79.09 45.34 -63.89
N ALA A 76 79.69 44.40 -64.64
CA ALA A 76 79.10 43.07 -64.88
C ALA A 76 79.11 42.16 -63.62
N ALA A 77 80.08 42.33 -62.72
CA ALA A 77 80.09 41.65 -61.43
C ALA A 77 79.01 42.22 -60.49
N LEU A 78 78.83 43.55 -60.49
CA LEU A 78 77.79 44.22 -59.70
C LEU A 78 76.38 43.80 -60.15
N GLN A 79 76.10 43.76 -61.46
CA GLN A 79 74.80 43.31 -61.97
C GLN A 79 74.49 41.85 -61.60
N ARG A 80 75.49 40.95 -61.66
CA ARG A 80 75.34 39.57 -61.18
C ARG A 80 75.10 39.49 -59.68
N ALA A 81 75.74 40.35 -58.90
CA ALA A 81 75.51 40.42 -57.45
C ALA A 81 74.10 40.93 -57.12
N ILE A 82 73.58 41.90 -57.88
CA ILE A 82 72.21 42.40 -57.73
C ILE A 82 71.20 41.31 -58.08
N LEU A 83 71.34 40.66 -59.24
CA LEU A 83 70.45 39.56 -59.63
C LEU A 83 70.53 38.38 -58.65
N GLY A 84 71.72 38.00 -58.19
CA GLY A 84 71.88 36.95 -57.18
C GLY A 84 71.28 37.32 -55.82
N ARG A 85 71.25 38.62 -55.47
CA ARG A 85 70.53 39.12 -54.30
C ARG A 85 69.02 39.05 -54.49
N GLU A 86 68.51 39.49 -55.64
CA GLU A 86 67.08 39.42 -55.97
C GLU A 86 66.59 37.96 -56.00
N GLU A 87 67.38 37.06 -56.58
CA GLU A 87 67.13 35.61 -56.55
C GLU A 87 67.12 35.06 -55.12
N ALA A 88 68.10 35.44 -54.28
CA ALA A 88 68.15 35.03 -52.89
C ALA A 88 66.99 35.60 -52.05
N GLU A 89 66.59 36.85 -52.29
CA GLU A 89 65.43 37.47 -51.64
C GLU A 89 64.13 36.80 -52.08
N SER A 90 63.98 36.47 -53.36
CA SER A 90 62.83 35.72 -53.86
C SER A 90 62.77 34.30 -53.28
N ALA A 91 63.90 33.59 -53.20
CA ALA A 91 63.98 32.25 -52.61
C ALA A 91 63.72 32.27 -51.10
N LEU A 92 64.14 33.33 -50.39
CA LEU A 92 63.84 33.51 -48.98
C LEU A 92 62.36 33.80 -48.77
N ALA A 93 61.73 34.61 -49.61
CA ALA A 93 60.29 34.87 -49.54
C ALA A 93 59.48 33.59 -49.78
N THR A 94 59.82 32.79 -50.80
CA THR A 94 59.14 31.50 -51.03
C THR A 94 59.36 30.53 -49.87
N ALA A 95 60.57 30.45 -49.31
CA ALA A 95 60.84 29.60 -48.16
C ALA A 95 60.08 30.05 -46.90
N GLN A 96 59.87 31.35 -46.71
CA GLN A 96 59.04 31.88 -45.63
C GLN A 96 57.55 31.56 -45.83
N GLU A 97 57.06 31.65 -47.06
CA GLU A 97 55.69 31.26 -47.41
C GLU A 97 55.48 29.77 -47.13
N ASP A 98 56.36 28.90 -47.64
CA ASP A 98 56.32 27.44 -47.41
C ASP A 98 56.39 27.10 -45.92
N LEU A 99 57.24 27.79 -45.15
CA LEU A 99 57.34 27.61 -43.70
C LEU A 99 56.03 28.00 -43.01
N SER A 100 55.43 29.12 -43.40
CA SER A 100 54.16 29.57 -42.82
C SER A 100 53.02 28.61 -43.18
N GLU A 101 52.99 28.08 -44.41
CA GLU A 101 52.01 27.09 -44.83
C GLU A 101 52.19 25.79 -44.05
N ALA A 102 53.42 25.30 -43.92
CA ALA A 102 53.75 24.11 -43.13
C ALA A 102 53.31 24.27 -41.66
N GLN A 103 53.58 25.42 -41.04
CA GLN A 103 53.13 25.72 -39.67
C GLN A 103 51.61 25.75 -39.56
N THR A 104 50.88 26.28 -40.54
CA THR A 104 49.41 26.27 -40.51
C THR A 104 48.84 24.86 -40.66
N ARG A 105 49.47 24.02 -41.50
CA ARG A 105 49.10 22.60 -41.64
C ARG A 105 49.38 21.84 -40.36
N GLU A 106 50.52 22.08 -39.72
CA GLU A 106 50.88 21.51 -38.42
C GLU A 106 49.83 21.88 -37.36
N ARG A 107 49.47 23.15 -37.22
CA ARG A 107 48.42 23.59 -36.27
C ARG A 107 47.09 22.87 -36.48
N ARG A 108 46.62 22.75 -37.73
CA ARG A 108 45.37 22.03 -38.04
C ARG A 108 45.44 20.54 -37.69
N ILE A 109 46.61 19.93 -37.86
CA ILE A 109 46.82 18.52 -37.48
C ILE A 109 46.82 18.39 -35.96
N SER A 110 47.49 19.28 -35.24
CA SER A 110 47.51 19.30 -33.77
C SER A 110 46.11 19.49 -33.20
N GLU A 111 45.33 20.45 -33.71
CA GLU A 111 43.94 20.68 -33.29
C GLU A 111 43.06 19.44 -33.51
N ARG A 112 43.20 18.77 -34.66
CA ARG A 112 42.47 17.51 -34.94
C ARG A 112 42.90 16.39 -34.01
N LEU A 113 44.19 16.29 -33.72
CA LEU A 113 44.73 15.28 -32.80
C LEU A 113 44.21 15.51 -31.38
N GLU A 114 44.23 16.76 -30.91
CA GLU A 114 43.68 17.16 -29.62
C GLU A 114 42.18 16.81 -29.52
N SER A 115 41.38 17.17 -30.53
CA SER A 115 39.96 16.81 -30.60
C SER A 115 39.74 15.29 -30.55
N LEU A 116 40.52 14.49 -31.28
CA LEU A 116 40.40 13.03 -31.26
C LEU A 116 40.82 12.43 -29.91
N LEU A 117 41.83 13.01 -29.25
CA LEU A 117 42.25 12.58 -27.92
C LEU A 117 41.21 12.91 -26.85
N GLU A 118 40.57 14.07 -26.92
CA GLU A 118 39.46 14.46 -26.06
C GLU A 118 38.25 13.55 -26.25
N GLU A 119 37.86 13.25 -27.49
CA GLU A 119 36.78 12.29 -27.78
C GLU A 119 37.10 10.89 -27.26
N LEU A 120 38.34 10.42 -27.47
CA LEU A 120 38.81 9.14 -26.93
C LEU A 120 38.80 9.12 -25.39
N HIS A 121 39.14 10.24 -24.76
CA HIS A 121 39.08 10.37 -23.31
C HIS A 121 37.63 10.32 -22.82
N GLY A 122 36.74 11.13 -23.41
CA GLY A 122 35.33 11.18 -23.03
C GLY A 122 34.60 9.86 -23.27
N THR A 123 34.96 9.09 -24.31
CA THR A 123 34.43 7.72 -24.51
C THR A 123 34.91 6.75 -23.43
N LYS A 124 36.19 6.81 -23.04
CA LYS A 124 36.73 5.98 -21.95
C LYS A 124 36.07 6.30 -20.62
N GLU A 125 35.86 7.57 -20.31
CA GLU A 125 35.19 8.00 -19.07
C GLU A 125 33.73 7.52 -19.03
N ARG A 126 32.98 7.70 -20.12
CA ARG A 126 31.61 7.17 -20.23
C ARG A 126 31.57 5.66 -20.06
N GLN A 127 32.47 4.93 -20.72
CA GLN A 127 32.54 3.48 -20.59
C GLN A 127 32.89 3.05 -19.15
N ALA A 128 33.81 3.74 -18.48
CA ALA A 128 34.16 3.47 -17.09
C ALA A 128 32.96 3.73 -16.16
N HIS A 129 32.22 4.82 -16.41
CA HIS A 129 31.01 5.15 -15.66
C HIS A 129 29.92 4.11 -15.83
N GLU A 130 29.60 3.72 -17.07
CA GLU A 130 28.62 2.67 -17.38
C GLU A 130 28.99 1.34 -16.71
N ARG A 131 30.26 0.92 -16.78
CA ARG A 131 30.74 -0.29 -16.09
C ARG A 131 30.51 -0.21 -14.57
N SER A 132 30.75 0.95 -13.96
CA SER A 132 30.49 1.15 -12.52
C SER A 132 29.01 1.06 -12.18
N ILE A 133 28.12 1.59 -13.05
CA ILE A 133 26.66 1.46 -12.88
C ILE A 133 26.25 0.00 -12.99
N PHE A 134 26.66 -0.71 -14.05
CA PHE A 134 26.34 -2.13 -14.23
C PHE A 134 26.82 -2.98 -13.06
N GLU A 135 28.02 -2.72 -12.53
CA GLU A 135 28.52 -3.43 -11.36
C GLU A 135 27.65 -3.19 -10.10
N LYS A 136 27.19 -1.96 -9.88
CA LYS A 136 26.27 -1.63 -8.79
C LYS A 136 24.92 -2.32 -8.96
N GLU A 137 24.37 -2.34 -10.17
CA GLU A 137 23.12 -3.01 -10.50
C GLU A 137 23.21 -4.53 -10.32
N ILE A 138 24.31 -5.16 -10.77
CA ILE A 138 24.55 -6.59 -10.55
C ILE A 138 24.59 -6.90 -9.05
N ARG A 139 25.26 -6.07 -8.24
CA ARG A 139 25.29 -6.23 -6.78
C ARG A 139 23.90 -6.06 -6.16
N LYS A 140 23.12 -5.09 -6.63
CA LYS A 140 21.74 -4.87 -6.17
C LYS A 140 20.84 -6.05 -6.51
N ALA A 141 20.84 -6.50 -7.76
CA ALA A 141 20.08 -7.65 -8.23
C ALA A 141 20.43 -8.93 -7.45
N ARG A 142 21.71 -9.17 -7.15
CA ARG A 142 22.14 -10.30 -6.31
C ARG A 142 21.59 -10.22 -4.89
N LYS A 143 21.59 -9.03 -4.26
CA LYS A 143 21.02 -8.83 -2.92
C LYS A 143 19.51 -9.03 -2.92
N GLU A 144 18.82 -8.56 -3.96
CA GLU A 144 17.38 -8.74 -4.12
C GLU A 144 17.01 -10.20 -4.37
N ALA A 145 17.76 -10.92 -5.22
CA ALA A 145 17.59 -12.35 -5.43
C ALA A 145 17.80 -13.15 -4.13
N PHE A 146 18.80 -12.79 -3.31
CA PHE A 146 19.00 -13.42 -2.00
C PHE A 146 17.85 -13.15 -1.03
N ARG A 147 17.34 -11.90 -0.99
CA ARG A 147 16.18 -11.54 -0.16
C ARG A 147 14.93 -12.30 -0.59
N ALA A 148 14.64 -12.34 -1.89
CA ALA A 148 13.52 -13.09 -2.45
C ALA A 148 13.65 -14.60 -2.18
N GLY A 149 14.87 -15.14 -2.27
CA GLY A 149 15.15 -16.53 -1.91
C GLY A 149 14.88 -16.81 -0.43
N SER A 150 15.30 -15.92 0.47
CA SER A 150 15.02 -16.06 1.90
C SER A 150 13.52 -16.00 2.21
N THR A 151 12.77 -15.10 1.57
CA THR A 151 11.30 -15.03 1.76
C THR A 151 10.62 -16.29 1.23
N LEU A 152 11.07 -16.85 0.11
CA LEU A 152 10.52 -18.10 -0.43
C LEU A 152 10.68 -19.26 0.56
N VAL A 153 11.85 -19.39 1.20
CA VAL A 153 12.09 -20.46 2.19
C VAL A 153 11.17 -20.31 3.40
N LYS A 154 10.99 -19.09 3.92
CA LYS A 154 10.05 -18.83 5.04
C LYS A 154 8.61 -19.20 4.66
N LEU A 155 8.15 -18.78 3.49
CA LEU A 155 6.81 -19.14 3.01
C LEU A 155 6.64 -20.65 2.79
N GLN A 156 7.70 -21.36 2.38
CA GLN A 156 7.67 -22.81 2.29
C GLN A 156 7.56 -23.49 3.66
N GLU A 157 8.19 -22.93 4.70
CA GLU A 157 8.08 -23.41 6.08
C GLU A 157 6.68 -23.18 6.65
N GLU A 158 6.14 -21.97 6.47
CA GLU A 158 4.76 -21.62 6.87
C GLU A 158 3.73 -22.49 6.13
N LEU A 159 3.92 -22.75 4.84
CA LEU A 159 3.06 -23.65 4.07
C LEU A 159 3.11 -25.09 4.61
N LYS A 160 4.28 -25.57 5.06
CA LYS A 160 4.40 -26.90 5.67
C LYS A 160 3.67 -26.95 7.02
N GLN A 161 3.81 -25.90 7.83
CA GLN A 161 3.12 -25.77 9.12
C GLN A 161 1.59 -25.73 8.92
N ALA A 162 1.10 -24.90 8.01
CA ALA A 162 -0.33 -24.83 7.67
C ALA A 162 -0.86 -26.18 7.17
N LYS A 163 -0.09 -26.92 6.36
CA LYS A 163 -0.48 -28.27 5.93
C LYS A 163 -0.56 -29.27 7.08
N SER A 164 0.33 -29.20 8.06
CA SER A 164 0.23 -30.05 9.26
C SER A 164 -0.96 -29.67 10.14
N GLU A 165 -1.25 -28.38 10.30
CA GLU A 165 -2.41 -27.89 11.05
C GLU A 165 -3.72 -28.34 10.40
N VAL A 166 -3.84 -28.23 9.07
CA VAL A 166 -5.02 -28.71 8.34
C VAL A 166 -5.22 -30.22 8.53
N ARG A 167 -4.14 -31.01 8.62
CA ARG A 167 -4.26 -32.45 8.91
C ARG A 167 -4.74 -32.68 10.34
N ALA A 168 -4.14 -32.00 11.32
CA ALA A 168 -4.54 -32.10 12.72
C ALA A 168 -6.02 -31.72 12.93
N LEU A 169 -6.48 -30.61 12.33
CA LEU A 169 -7.89 -30.20 12.40
C LEU A 169 -8.84 -31.18 11.72
N LYS A 170 -8.41 -31.84 10.63
CA LYS A 170 -9.22 -32.89 9.99
C LYS A 170 -9.36 -34.10 10.91
N ASP A 171 -8.29 -34.51 11.57
CA ASP A 171 -8.30 -35.61 12.52
C ASP A 171 -9.18 -35.28 13.74
N GLU A 172 -9.12 -34.05 14.26
CA GLU A 172 -9.96 -33.55 15.35
C GLU A 172 -11.45 -33.54 14.96
N VAL A 173 -11.79 -33.03 13.77
CA VAL A 173 -13.17 -33.05 13.26
C VAL A 173 -13.66 -34.49 13.07
N GLY A 174 -12.79 -35.41 12.65
CA GLY A 174 -13.10 -36.84 12.58
C GLY A 174 -13.45 -37.42 13.94
N ALA A 175 -12.60 -37.19 14.94
CA ALA A 175 -12.81 -37.64 16.31
C ALA A 175 -14.09 -37.06 16.93
N GLU A 176 -14.38 -35.78 16.71
CA GLU A 176 -15.61 -35.13 17.19
C GLU A 176 -16.88 -35.71 16.53
N ARG A 177 -16.82 -36.08 15.24
CA ARG A 177 -17.94 -36.76 14.57
C ARG A 177 -18.19 -38.14 15.16
N GLU A 178 -17.13 -38.93 15.36
CA GLU A 178 -17.22 -40.25 15.99
C GLU A 178 -17.76 -40.16 17.42
N ALA A 179 -17.27 -39.19 18.21
CA ALA A 179 -17.76 -38.95 19.57
C ALA A 179 -19.24 -38.55 19.58
N LYS A 180 -19.67 -37.69 18.65
CA LYS A 180 -21.07 -37.30 18.48
C LYS A 180 -21.95 -38.49 18.13
N ASP A 181 -21.52 -39.35 17.21
CA ASP A 181 -22.32 -40.51 16.81
C ASP A 181 -22.40 -41.56 17.93
N LYS A 182 -21.33 -41.75 18.69
CA LYS A 182 -21.35 -42.55 19.91
C LYS A 182 -22.32 -41.99 20.95
N ALA A 183 -22.30 -40.67 21.19
CA ALA A 183 -23.22 -40.02 22.13
C ALA A 183 -24.69 -40.18 21.69
N LYS A 184 -24.99 -40.10 20.39
CA LYS A 184 -26.33 -40.39 19.86
C LYS A 184 -26.73 -41.83 20.12
N GLN A 185 -25.86 -42.80 19.83
CA GLN A 185 -26.12 -44.22 20.05
C GLN A 185 -26.42 -44.50 21.53
N GLU A 186 -25.61 -43.97 22.44
CA GLU A 186 -25.87 -44.10 23.88
C GLU A 186 -27.19 -43.43 24.30
N ALA A 187 -27.57 -42.30 23.68
CA ALA A 187 -28.86 -41.66 23.93
C ALA A 187 -30.04 -42.51 23.44
N PHE A 188 -29.91 -43.15 22.27
CA PHE A 188 -30.91 -44.09 21.77
C PHE A 188 -31.06 -45.31 22.69
N GLU A 189 -29.96 -45.89 23.15
CA GLU A 189 -29.98 -47.01 24.11
C GLU A 189 -30.65 -46.62 25.43
N ARG A 190 -30.35 -45.42 25.95
CA ARG A 190 -31.02 -44.87 27.14
C ARG A 190 -32.52 -44.68 26.91
N ALA A 191 -32.92 -44.12 25.77
CA ALA A 191 -34.34 -43.93 25.44
C ALA A 191 -35.08 -45.28 25.31
N TYR A 192 -34.42 -46.27 24.70
CA TYR A 192 -34.97 -47.62 24.56
C TYR A 192 -35.15 -48.30 25.93
N ALA A 193 -34.16 -48.19 26.82
CA ALA A 193 -34.27 -48.70 28.19
C ALA A 193 -35.39 -48.02 28.98
N LEU A 194 -35.52 -46.68 28.84
CA LEU A 194 -36.61 -45.93 29.48
C LEU A 194 -37.99 -46.36 28.97
N ALA A 195 -38.13 -46.58 27.66
CA ALA A 195 -39.38 -47.04 27.07
C ALA A 195 -39.82 -48.41 27.65
N GLY A 196 -38.89 -49.35 27.78
CA GLY A 196 -39.17 -50.65 28.40
C GLY A 196 -39.61 -50.52 29.86
N LEU A 197 -38.92 -49.68 30.66
CA LEU A 197 -39.32 -49.43 32.05
C LEU A 197 -40.67 -48.72 32.15
N THR A 198 -40.99 -47.81 31.23
CA THR A 198 -42.32 -47.15 31.21
C THR A 198 -43.43 -48.13 30.87
N GLU A 199 -43.20 -49.08 29.96
CA GLU A 199 -44.16 -50.14 29.64
C GLU A 199 -44.40 -51.06 30.85
N GLU A 200 -43.33 -51.50 31.54
CA GLU A 200 -43.45 -52.28 32.78
C GLU A 200 -44.24 -51.53 33.87
N LEU A 201 -44.01 -50.21 34.00
CA LEU A 201 -44.76 -49.36 34.93
C LEU A 201 -46.24 -49.23 34.54
N GLU A 202 -46.56 -49.15 33.26
CA GLU A 202 -47.94 -49.12 32.76
C GLU A 202 -48.66 -50.44 33.06
N VAL A 203 -48.03 -51.58 32.78
CA VAL A 203 -48.56 -52.91 33.12
C VAL A 203 -48.80 -53.04 34.64
N LEU A 204 -47.88 -52.54 35.48
CA LEU A 204 -48.07 -52.54 36.93
C LEU A 204 -49.25 -51.66 37.36
N LYS A 205 -49.40 -50.47 36.77
CA LYS A 205 -50.54 -49.57 37.04
C LYS A 205 -51.87 -50.23 36.66
N GLU A 206 -51.93 -50.93 35.54
CA GLU A 206 -53.12 -51.68 35.12
C GLU A 206 -53.49 -52.79 36.11
N LYS A 207 -52.51 -53.59 36.54
CA LYS A 207 -52.70 -54.61 37.59
C LYS A 207 -53.18 -54.01 38.90
N PHE A 208 -52.62 -52.87 39.30
CA PHE A 208 -53.04 -52.17 40.53
C PHE A 208 -54.49 -51.68 40.44
N ARG A 209 -54.89 -51.11 39.29
CA ARG A 209 -56.29 -50.72 39.04
C ARG A 209 -57.24 -51.91 39.10
N ALA A 210 -56.87 -53.05 38.51
CA ALA A 210 -57.67 -54.27 38.54
C ALA A 210 -57.86 -54.80 39.98
N LEU A 211 -56.78 -54.88 40.76
CA LEU A 211 -56.86 -55.28 42.17
C LEU A 211 -57.69 -54.31 43.02
N GLU A 212 -57.59 -53.01 42.75
CA GLU A 212 -58.40 -52.02 43.45
C GLU A 212 -59.90 -52.19 43.11
N THR A 213 -60.25 -52.48 41.86
CA THR A 213 -61.63 -52.78 41.48
C THR A 213 -62.13 -54.08 42.09
N ASP A 214 -61.31 -55.13 42.16
CA ASP A 214 -61.66 -56.41 42.78
C ASP A 214 -61.86 -56.28 44.30
N ASN A 215 -61.06 -55.45 44.95
CA ASN A 215 -61.25 -55.15 46.37
C ASN A 215 -62.55 -54.35 46.60
N ARG A 216 -62.83 -53.36 45.75
CA ARG A 216 -64.10 -52.62 45.80
C ARG A 216 -65.32 -53.50 45.52
N SER A 217 -65.24 -54.45 44.60
CA SER A 217 -66.34 -55.39 44.35
C SER A 217 -66.50 -56.36 45.51
N SER A 218 -65.41 -56.93 46.04
CA SER A 218 -65.42 -57.81 47.22
C SER A 218 -66.03 -57.11 48.44
N THR A 219 -65.65 -55.86 48.71
CA THR A 219 -66.24 -55.07 49.82
C THR A 219 -67.73 -54.79 49.60
N LEU A 220 -68.16 -54.51 48.37
CA LEU A 220 -69.58 -54.39 48.03
C LEU A 220 -70.34 -55.72 48.17
N GLU A 221 -69.73 -56.84 47.80
CA GLU A 221 -70.30 -58.19 47.96
C GLU A 221 -70.49 -58.55 49.43
N VAL A 222 -69.49 -58.25 50.28
CA VAL A 222 -69.58 -58.43 51.74
C VAL A 222 -70.73 -57.59 52.30
N ARG A 223 -70.82 -56.30 51.94
CA ARG A 223 -71.95 -55.43 52.32
C ARG A 223 -73.30 -55.95 51.84
N ALA A 224 -73.39 -56.40 50.58
CA ALA A 224 -74.61 -56.96 50.04
C ALA A 224 -75.01 -58.24 50.79
N HIS A 225 -74.04 -59.03 51.25
CA HIS A 225 -74.30 -60.20 52.07
C HIS A 225 -74.73 -59.84 53.51
N GLU A 226 -74.22 -58.75 54.08
CA GLU A 226 -74.69 -58.19 55.35
C GLU A 226 -76.13 -57.70 55.24
N ILE A 227 -76.48 -56.93 54.21
CA ILE A 227 -77.87 -56.47 53.94
C ILE A 227 -78.80 -57.68 53.78
N ARG A 228 -78.43 -58.72 53.03
CA ARG A 228 -79.22 -59.95 52.92
C ARG A 228 -79.41 -60.68 54.25
N LYS A 229 -78.48 -60.57 55.19
CA LYS A 229 -78.61 -61.14 56.55
C LYS A 229 -79.51 -60.26 57.43
N GLU A 230 -79.47 -58.94 57.25
CA GLU A 230 -80.34 -57.97 57.94
C GLU A 230 -81.80 -58.02 57.42
N ASP A 231 -82.02 -58.29 56.13
CA ASP A 231 -83.34 -58.35 55.48
C ASP A 231 -84.19 -59.59 55.85
N PHE A 232 -83.63 -60.61 56.52
CA PHE A 232 -84.44 -61.66 57.17
C PHE A 232 -85.09 -61.20 58.49
N GLY A 233 -84.80 -59.97 58.95
CA GLY A 233 -85.29 -59.43 60.22
C GLY A 233 -86.41 -58.41 60.16
N ARG A 234 -86.63 -57.68 59.05
CA ARG A 234 -87.63 -56.59 59.01
C ARG A 234 -88.18 -56.31 57.60
N LEU A 235 -89.23 -57.05 57.22
CA LEU A 235 -90.22 -56.56 56.25
C LEU A 235 -91.21 -55.65 56.99
N SER A 236 -91.13 -54.33 56.82
CA SER A 236 -92.28 -53.44 57.04
C SER A 236 -92.05 -51.99 56.61
N ILE A 237 -92.89 -51.57 55.66
CA ILE A 237 -93.63 -50.29 55.63
C ILE A 237 -92.86 -49.02 55.20
N ALA A 238 -93.25 -48.51 54.03
CA ALA A 238 -93.85 -47.18 53.79
C ALA A 238 -93.28 -46.40 52.59
N GLU A 239 -94.13 -46.41 51.57
CA GLU A 239 -94.51 -45.37 50.62
C GLU A 239 -94.49 -43.91 51.14
N GLY A 240 -94.17 -42.98 50.22
CA GLY A 240 -94.33 -41.51 50.33
C GLY A 240 -93.01 -40.76 50.10
N ASP A 241 -92.91 -39.60 49.43
CA ASP A 241 -93.81 -38.78 48.64
C ASP A 241 -92.92 -37.74 47.90
N LEU A 242 -93.48 -37.15 46.85
CA LEU A 242 -92.92 -36.19 45.92
C LEU A 242 -92.62 -34.80 46.54
N ALA A 243 -91.45 -34.27 46.22
CA ALA A 243 -91.18 -32.86 45.89
C ALA A 243 -91.26 -31.72 46.94
N PHE A 244 -90.41 -30.71 46.69
CA PHE A 244 -90.39 -29.33 47.18
C PHE A 244 -89.84 -29.03 48.58
N LEU A 245 -88.51 -28.84 48.66
CA LEU A 245 -87.91 -27.70 49.38
C LEU A 245 -86.73 -27.10 48.58
N THR A 246 -87.07 -26.22 47.65
CA THR A 246 -86.55 -24.83 47.53
C THR A 246 -85.93 -24.31 48.84
N THR A 247 -84.77 -23.66 48.98
CA THR A 247 -83.97 -22.63 48.26
C THR A 247 -82.73 -22.29 49.16
N PRO A 248 -81.81 -21.31 48.93
CA PRO A 248 -81.67 -20.32 47.84
C PRO A 248 -80.24 -20.17 47.26
N ARG A 249 -80.19 -19.30 46.24
CA ARG A 249 -79.08 -18.90 45.38
C ARG A 249 -78.01 -18.01 46.03
N ARG A 250 -76.80 -18.13 45.44
CA ARG A 250 -75.74 -17.09 45.13
C ARG A 250 -74.84 -16.60 46.28
N PRO A 251 -73.70 -15.90 46.02
CA PRO A 251 -72.82 -15.83 44.82
C PRO A 251 -71.28 -15.77 45.13
N LYS A 252 -70.49 -16.00 44.06
CA LYS A 252 -69.11 -15.54 43.72
C LYS A 252 -68.52 -14.32 44.49
N ARG A 253 -67.39 -14.48 45.23
CA ARG A 253 -66.08 -13.74 45.16
C ARG A 253 -65.25 -13.73 46.47
N ALA A 254 -63.95 -14.08 46.32
CA ALA A 254 -62.70 -13.45 46.80
C ALA A 254 -62.36 -13.15 48.30
N ALA A 255 -61.04 -13.25 48.57
CA ALA A 255 -60.18 -12.53 49.55
C ALA A 255 -60.03 -13.18 50.96
N ALA A 256 -58.89 -13.20 51.68
CA ALA A 256 -57.53 -12.64 51.53
C ALA A 256 -56.56 -13.21 52.62
N GLY A 257 -55.24 -13.06 52.40
CA GLY A 257 -54.17 -12.83 53.41
C GLY A 257 -53.51 -14.07 54.07
N SER A 258 -52.24 -14.13 54.48
CA SER A 258 -51.22 -13.08 54.70
C SER A 258 -49.89 -13.68 55.25
N VAL A 259 -48.72 -13.36 54.63
CA VAL A 259 -47.39 -13.03 55.26
C VAL A 259 -46.53 -14.19 55.87
N ARG A 260 -45.21 -14.39 55.68
CA ARG A 260 -44.00 -13.50 55.55
C ARG A 260 -42.75 -14.22 54.95
N SER A 261 -41.90 -13.42 54.30
CA SER A 261 -40.53 -13.48 53.71
C SER A 261 -39.38 -14.16 54.53
N PRO A 262 -38.08 -14.29 54.08
CA PRO A 262 -37.36 -13.42 53.11
C PRO A 262 -36.25 -13.99 52.19
N ALA A 263 -35.89 -13.20 51.17
CA ALA A 263 -34.57 -13.15 50.56
C ALA A 263 -34.12 -11.67 50.45
N PRO A 264 -32.81 -11.34 50.58
CA PRO A 264 -32.39 -9.99 50.90
C PRO A 264 -32.14 -9.08 49.69
N THR A 265 -32.43 -7.81 49.97
CA THR A 265 -32.11 -6.50 49.39
C THR A 265 -30.71 -6.26 48.82
N ARG A 266 -30.65 -5.54 47.69
CA ARG A 266 -29.99 -4.21 47.51
C ARG A 266 -30.25 -3.68 46.09
N GLN A 267 -30.99 -2.59 45.94
CA GLN A 267 -30.57 -1.17 45.82
C GLN A 267 -30.63 -0.69 44.36
N GLU A 268 -31.54 0.25 44.10
CA GLU A 268 -31.50 1.16 42.95
C GLU A 268 -30.34 2.15 43.14
N ASP A 269 -29.61 2.42 42.07
CA ASP A 269 -28.93 3.69 41.87
C ASP A 269 -28.91 4.01 40.36
N HIS A 270 -29.11 5.30 40.09
CA HIS A 270 -29.09 5.91 38.77
C HIS A 270 -27.68 5.91 38.17
N ALA A 271 -27.59 5.68 36.85
CA ALA A 271 -26.82 6.44 35.85
C ALA A 271 -26.21 5.55 34.75
N GLU A 272 -26.27 6.11 33.54
CA GLU A 272 -25.29 5.96 32.45
C GLU A 272 -25.45 4.81 31.44
N ALA A 273 -25.89 5.25 30.25
CA ALA A 273 -25.60 4.76 28.91
C ALA A 273 -24.72 3.51 28.77
N THR A 274 -25.31 2.40 28.33
CA THR A 274 -24.60 1.33 27.60
C THR A 274 -25.59 0.64 26.65
N PRO A 275 -25.22 0.35 25.38
CA PRO A 275 -26.17 0.10 24.29
C PRO A 275 -26.83 -1.30 24.36
N PRO A 276 -28.04 -1.48 23.79
CA PRO A 276 -28.80 -2.71 23.97
C PRO A 276 -28.14 -3.92 23.30
N LYS A 277 -28.10 -5.00 24.08
CA LYS A 277 -27.59 -6.33 23.75
C LYS A 277 -28.42 -6.96 22.62
N ARG A 278 -27.70 -7.64 21.71
CA ARG A 278 -28.25 -8.40 20.57
C ARG A 278 -29.26 -9.47 21.02
N PRO A 279 -30.31 -9.74 20.23
CA PRO A 279 -31.28 -10.81 20.52
C PRO A 279 -30.61 -12.18 20.53
N ARG A 280 -30.90 -12.98 21.56
CA ARG A 280 -30.55 -14.40 21.64
C ARG A 280 -31.47 -15.18 20.70
N LEU A 281 -30.88 -15.89 19.74
CA LEU A 281 -31.54 -16.92 18.94
C LEU A 281 -31.57 -18.22 19.75
N SER A 282 -32.68 -18.47 20.43
CA SER A 282 -33.04 -19.79 20.93
C SER A 282 -34.55 -19.79 21.13
N ASP A 283 -35.28 -20.36 20.17
CA ASP A 283 -36.58 -21.04 20.33
C ASP A 283 -37.14 -21.32 18.92
N PHE A 284 -36.71 -22.42 18.30
CA PHE A 284 -37.44 -23.05 17.21
C PHE A 284 -37.89 -24.43 17.69
N THR A 285 -39.20 -24.56 17.87
CA THR A 285 -39.90 -25.83 18.02
C THR A 285 -40.15 -26.40 16.62
N PRO A 286 -39.73 -27.63 16.28
CA PRO A 286 -40.18 -28.27 15.06
C PRO A 286 -41.49 -29.00 15.34
N MET A 287 -42.55 -28.58 14.63
CA MET A 287 -43.79 -29.32 14.52
C MET A 287 -43.56 -30.64 13.78
N THR A 288 -44.35 -31.61 14.22
CA THR A 288 -44.35 -33.05 13.95
C THR A 288 -44.47 -33.44 12.48
N GLU A 289 -43.58 -34.34 12.08
CA GLU A 289 -43.66 -35.43 11.09
C GLU A 289 -44.71 -35.41 9.97
N SER A 290 -44.20 -35.50 8.73
CA SER A 290 -44.79 -36.33 7.68
C SER A 290 -43.69 -37.09 6.93
N LYS A 291 -43.78 -38.42 6.95
CA LYS A 291 -42.85 -39.40 6.37
C LYS A 291 -42.79 -39.35 4.84
N GLN A 292 -41.55 -39.30 4.32
CA GLN A 292 -40.98 -39.89 3.09
C GLN A 292 -41.49 -39.45 1.69
N PRO A 293 -40.69 -39.62 0.61
CA PRO A 293 -39.35 -40.24 0.53
C PRO A 293 -38.23 -39.26 0.14
N GLU A 294 -37.01 -39.78 0.25
CA GLU A 294 -35.75 -39.23 -0.23
C GLU A 294 -35.88 -38.53 -1.59
N SER A 295 -35.47 -37.27 -1.65
CA SER A 295 -35.02 -36.65 -2.89
C SER A 295 -33.74 -35.89 -2.59
N GLU A 296 -32.68 -36.27 -3.28
CA GLU A 296 -31.35 -35.64 -3.31
C GLU A 296 -31.40 -34.13 -3.69
N ALA A 297 -32.57 -33.61 -4.03
CA ALA A 297 -32.84 -32.19 -4.32
C ALA A 297 -32.83 -31.25 -3.10
N GLY A 298 -32.84 -31.76 -1.86
CA GLY A 298 -32.84 -30.92 -0.65
C GLY A 298 -31.47 -30.36 -0.25
N ALA A 299 -30.38 -31.02 -0.69
CA ALA A 299 -29.01 -30.59 -0.38
C ALA A 299 -28.49 -29.55 -1.39
N GLU A 300 -28.89 -29.66 -2.68
CA GLU A 300 -28.50 -28.69 -3.72
C GLU A 300 -29.08 -27.28 -3.44
N VAL A 301 -30.31 -27.19 -2.92
CA VAL A 301 -30.95 -25.90 -2.59
C VAL A 301 -30.25 -25.18 -1.42
N ASP A 302 -29.63 -25.93 -0.50
CA ASP A 302 -28.88 -25.36 0.63
C ASP A 302 -27.45 -24.97 0.21
N GLU A 303 -26.83 -25.71 -0.72
CA GLU A 303 -25.55 -25.32 -1.33
C GLU A 303 -25.68 -24.05 -2.19
N ASP A 304 -26.72 -23.93 -3.00
CA ASP A 304 -27.00 -22.73 -3.80
C ASP A 304 -27.20 -21.48 -2.93
N LEU A 305 -27.89 -21.63 -1.80
CA LEU A 305 -28.08 -20.53 -0.83
C LEU A 305 -26.76 -20.13 -0.16
N LEU A 306 -25.95 -21.12 0.24
CA LEU A 306 -24.63 -20.87 0.83
C LEU A 306 -23.67 -20.22 -0.16
N ASP A 307 -23.72 -20.62 -1.43
CA ASP A 307 -22.91 -20.01 -2.48
C ASP A 307 -23.38 -18.59 -2.79
N GLY A 308 -24.69 -18.33 -2.83
CA GLY A 308 -25.23 -16.96 -2.91
C GLY A 308 -24.79 -16.06 -1.76
N MET A 309 -24.79 -16.59 -0.52
CA MET A 309 -24.29 -15.84 0.65
C MET A 309 -22.77 -15.57 0.58
N LYS A 310 -21.97 -16.50 0.05
CA LYS A 310 -20.53 -16.28 -0.17
C LYS A 310 -20.30 -15.20 -1.22
N GLU A 311 -21.06 -15.23 -2.31
CA GLU A 311 -20.97 -14.22 -3.37
C GLU A 311 -21.32 -12.83 -2.87
N GLU A 312 -22.37 -12.69 -2.05
CA GLU A 312 -22.76 -11.43 -1.41
C GLU A 312 -21.68 -10.92 -0.44
N LEU A 313 -21.08 -11.83 0.34
CA LEU A 313 -19.97 -11.51 1.24
C LEU A 313 -18.74 -11.01 0.45
N ASP A 314 -18.40 -11.68 -0.64
CA ASP A 314 -17.29 -11.27 -1.51
C ASP A 314 -17.58 -9.97 -2.25
N PHE A 315 -18.84 -9.71 -2.60
CA PHE A 315 -19.26 -8.42 -3.15
C PHE A 315 -19.10 -7.30 -2.11
N GLU A 316 -19.55 -7.51 -0.88
CA GLU A 316 -19.39 -6.54 0.21
C GLU A 316 -17.92 -6.32 0.59
N ARG A 317 -17.08 -7.37 0.58
CA ARG A 317 -15.63 -7.23 0.75
C ARG A 317 -15.01 -6.36 -0.33
N ARG A 318 -15.35 -6.59 -1.61
CA ARG A 318 -14.87 -5.78 -2.73
C ARG A 318 -15.33 -4.33 -2.60
N ARG A 319 -16.59 -4.11 -2.25
CA ARG A 319 -17.16 -2.78 -2.02
C ARG A 319 -16.46 -2.05 -0.86
N ARG A 320 -16.14 -2.77 0.21
CA ARG A 320 -15.38 -2.23 1.35
C ARG A 320 -13.96 -1.82 0.93
N VAL A 321 -13.24 -2.68 0.21
CA VAL A 321 -11.89 -2.34 -0.29
C VAL A 321 -11.94 -1.12 -1.21
N ALA A 322 -12.91 -1.07 -2.13
CA ALA A 322 -13.08 0.09 -3.01
C ALA A 322 -13.39 1.38 -2.23
N ALA A 323 -14.14 1.30 -1.13
CA ALA A 323 -14.39 2.44 -0.25
C ALA A 323 -13.13 2.85 0.54
N GLU A 324 -12.34 1.89 1.03
CA GLU A 324 -11.06 2.14 1.70
C GLU A 324 -10.05 2.80 0.74
N ASP A 325 -9.98 2.35 -0.51
CA ASP A 325 -9.15 2.96 -1.57
C ASP A 325 -9.62 4.38 -1.91
N MET A 326 -10.93 4.62 -1.98
CA MET A 326 -11.49 5.96 -2.19
C MET A 326 -11.13 6.89 -1.04
N VAL A 327 -11.25 6.43 0.22
CA VAL A 327 -10.83 7.21 1.39
C VAL A 327 -9.33 7.50 1.35
N HIS A 328 -8.51 6.51 0.97
CA HIS A 328 -7.08 6.71 0.83
C HIS A 328 -6.74 7.76 -0.25
N PHE A 329 -7.41 7.70 -1.39
CA PHE A 329 -7.29 8.69 -2.46
C PHE A 329 -7.67 10.10 -1.97
N LEU A 330 -8.82 10.26 -1.29
CA LEU A 330 -9.24 11.54 -0.71
C LEU A 330 -8.24 12.06 0.34
N ASN A 331 -7.64 11.17 1.13
CA ASN A 331 -6.60 11.54 2.08
C ASN A 331 -5.34 12.06 1.37
N ILE A 332 -4.94 11.45 0.26
CA ILE A 332 -3.83 11.92 -0.57
C ILE A 332 -4.15 13.29 -1.16
N GLU A 333 -5.33 13.48 -1.76
CA GLU A 333 -5.75 14.78 -2.29
C GLU A 333 -5.76 15.87 -1.21
N CYS A 334 -6.15 15.52 0.02
CA CYS A 334 -6.10 16.43 1.16
C CYS A 334 -4.66 16.80 1.54
N GLN A 335 -3.74 15.82 1.61
CA GLN A 335 -2.32 16.06 1.92
C GLN A 335 -1.63 16.98 0.91
N PHE A 336 -2.00 16.88 -0.37
CA PHE A 336 -1.50 17.75 -1.43
C PHE A 336 -2.28 19.07 -1.58
N GLU A 337 -3.23 19.34 -0.69
CA GLU A 337 -4.11 20.52 -0.73
C GLU A 337 -4.91 20.64 -2.03
N ARG A 338 -5.18 19.51 -2.69
CA ARG A 338 -5.95 19.40 -3.94
C ARG A 338 -7.41 19.01 -3.71
N CYS A 339 -7.86 18.78 -2.47
CA CYS A 339 -9.27 18.52 -2.20
C CYS A 339 -10.14 19.71 -2.63
N SER A 340 -11.37 19.43 -3.08
CA SER A 340 -12.35 20.45 -3.47
C SER A 340 -12.58 21.53 -2.40
N CYS A 341 -12.46 21.14 -1.13
CA CYS A 341 -12.44 22.04 0.02
C CYS A 341 -11.33 23.09 -0.04
N ARG A 342 -10.08 22.66 -0.10
CA ARG A 342 -8.88 23.51 -0.11
C ARG A 342 -8.77 24.32 -1.39
N LEU A 343 -9.19 23.75 -2.52
CA LEU A 343 -9.27 24.48 -3.78
C LEU A 343 -10.25 25.65 -3.70
N ALA A 344 -11.45 25.45 -3.15
CA ALA A 344 -12.41 26.53 -2.95
C ALA A 344 -11.86 27.63 -2.02
N GLU A 345 -11.23 27.24 -0.91
CA GLU A 345 -10.57 28.18 0.02
C GLU A 345 -9.49 29.02 -0.67
N SER A 346 -8.63 28.39 -1.49
CA SER A 346 -7.59 29.11 -2.26
C SER A 346 -8.15 30.11 -3.27
N GLN A 347 -9.40 29.90 -3.73
CA GLN A 347 -10.13 30.80 -4.62
C GLN A 347 -10.98 31.83 -3.86
N GLY A 348 -10.94 31.84 -2.53
CA GLY A 348 -11.76 32.72 -1.68
C GLY A 348 -13.25 32.38 -1.68
N ARG A 349 -13.62 31.14 -2.04
CA ARG A 349 -15.01 30.66 -2.08
C ARG A 349 -15.27 29.67 -0.95
N ARG A 350 -16.48 29.68 -0.41
CA ARG A 350 -16.91 28.66 0.57
C ARG A 350 -17.22 27.36 -0.15
N TYR A 351 -16.59 26.26 0.27
CA TYR A 351 -16.92 24.93 -0.22
C TYR A 351 -18.29 24.48 0.30
N ILE A 352 -19.11 23.94 -0.60
CA ILE A 352 -20.43 23.36 -0.29
C ILE A 352 -20.46 21.98 -0.95
N TYR A 353 -20.47 20.93 -0.13
CA TYR A 353 -20.47 19.54 -0.60
C TYR A 353 -21.79 19.17 -1.31
N ASP A 354 -22.92 19.60 -0.74
CA ASP A 354 -24.26 19.37 -1.28
C ASP A 354 -24.97 20.71 -1.49
N ALA A 355 -25.00 21.14 -2.75
CA ALA A 355 -25.61 22.41 -3.13
C ALA A 355 -27.13 22.39 -2.93
N GLU A 356 -27.79 21.26 -3.16
CA GLU A 356 -29.25 21.13 -3.02
C GLU A 356 -29.66 21.24 -1.55
N TYR A 357 -28.95 20.52 -0.67
CA TYR A 357 -29.17 20.61 0.77
C TYR A 357 -28.90 22.04 1.28
N TYR A 358 -27.81 22.65 0.85
CA TYR A 358 -27.48 24.02 1.23
C TYR A 358 -28.57 25.02 0.83
N HIS A 359 -29.06 24.95 -0.41
CA HIS A 359 -30.07 25.88 -0.90
C HIS A 359 -31.44 25.69 -0.25
N ASN A 360 -31.85 24.44 0.00
CA ASN A 360 -33.19 24.14 0.47
C ASN A 360 -33.33 24.28 2.00
N PHE A 361 -32.26 23.98 2.75
CA PHE A 361 -32.35 23.90 4.21
C PHE A 361 -31.45 24.92 4.92
N GLN A 362 -30.21 25.10 4.48
CA GLN A 362 -29.24 25.88 5.24
C GLN A 362 -29.30 27.39 4.90
N LYS A 363 -29.42 27.73 3.62
CA LYS A 363 -29.48 29.11 3.13
C LYS A 363 -30.69 29.89 3.69
N PRO A 364 -31.92 29.35 3.69
CA PRO A 364 -33.07 30.08 4.23
C PRO A 364 -32.96 30.37 5.72
N GLN A 365 -32.35 29.45 6.50
CA GLN A 365 -32.12 29.65 7.93
C GLN A 365 -31.11 30.77 8.20
N ILE A 366 -30.00 30.77 7.47
CA ILE A 366 -28.97 31.83 7.58
C ILE A 366 -29.58 33.18 7.21
N GLU A 367 -30.29 33.26 6.09
CA GLU A 367 -30.94 34.51 5.65
C GLU A 367 -32.01 34.99 6.65
N ALA A 368 -32.76 34.07 7.27
CA ALA A 368 -33.74 34.41 8.30
C ALA A 368 -33.07 34.93 9.58
N GLU A 369 -31.98 34.31 10.02
CA GLU A 369 -31.21 34.75 11.19
C GLU A 369 -30.53 36.11 10.94
N GLU A 370 -29.96 36.33 9.75
CA GLU A 370 -29.40 37.62 9.35
C GLU A 370 -30.46 38.72 9.31
N LYS A 371 -31.65 38.42 8.75
CA LYS A 371 -32.79 39.35 8.78
C LYS A 371 -33.22 39.67 10.22
N PHE A 372 -33.26 38.67 11.09
CA PHE A 372 -33.59 38.85 12.50
C PHE A 372 -32.54 39.72 13.22
N ARG A 373 -31.25 39.44 13.03
CA ARG A 373 -30.15 40.25 13.60
C ARG A 373 -30.18 41.69 13.07
N ALA A 374 -30.45 41.89 11.77
CA ALA A 374 -30.57 43.22 11.18
C ALA A 374 -31.76 44.01 11.74
N GLN A 375 -32.92 43.35 11.93
CA GLN A 375 -34.06 43.96 12.60
C GLN A 375 -33.76 44.32 14.05
N GLN A 376 -33.09 43.44 14.79
CA GLN A 376 -32.70 43.69 16.17
C GLN A 376 -31.71 44.86 16.28
N ALA A 377 -30.72 44.94 15.39
CA ALA A 377 -29.77 46.04 15.31
C ALA A 377 -30.47 47.37 14.97
N SER A 378 -31.44 47.36 14.03
CA SER A 378 -32.24 48.53 13.70
C SER A 378 -33.09 49.02 14.89
N ILE A 379 -33.70 48.11 15.65
CA ILE A 379 -34.46 48.45 16.87
C ILE A 379 -33.54 49.03 17.95
N GLN A 380 -32.35 48.45 18.13
CA GLN A 380 -31.36 48.99 19.07
C GLN A 380 -30.89 50.38 18.66
N GLN A 381 -30.64 50.61 17.37
CA GLN A 381 -30.21 51.90 16.86
C GLN A 381 -31.32 52.96 17.03
N ALA A 382 -32.58 52.62 16.71
CA ALA A 382 -33.72 53.51 16.94
C ALA A 382 -33.92 53.86 18.43
N ARG A 383 -33.65 52.91 19.34
CA ARG A 383 -33.66 53.18 20.80
C ARG A 383 -32.55 54.15 21.23
N VAL A 384 -31.36 54.03 20.64
CA VAL A 384 -30.24 54.95 20.91
C VAL A 384 -30.56 56.35 20.40
N ASP A 385 -31.11 56.47 19.18
CA ASP A 385 -31.49 57.75 18.59
C ASP A 385 -32.61 58.45 19.40
N GLN A 386 -33.59 57.67 19.89
CA GLN A 386 -34.65 58.19 20.76
C GLN A 386 -34.08 58.66 22.11
N ALA A 387 -33.16 57.92 22.72
CA ALA A 387 -32.49 58.32 23.96
C ALA A 387 -31.63 59.59 23.79
N GLN A 388 -30.97 59.76 22.64
CA GLN A 388 -30.22 60.98 22.33
C GLN A 388 -31.15 62.19 22.12
N SER A 389 -32.31 62.00 21.50
CA SER A 389 -33.32 63.07 21.37
C SER A 389 -33.85 63.57 22.72
N HIS A 390 -34.02 62.67 23.71
CA HIS A 390 -34.46 63.04 25.06
C HIS A 390 -33.35 63.73 25.88
N ARG A 391 -32.07 63.45 25.61
CA ARG A 391 -30.93 64.06 26.32
C ARG A 391 -30.61 65.49 25.86
N ALA A 392 -31.01 65.88 24.64
CA ALA A 392 -30.90 67.26 24.17
C ALA A 392 -31.91 68.23 24.85
N SER A 393 -32.86 67.71 25.62
CA SER A 393 -33.92 68.49 26.29
C SER A 393 -33.74 68.68 27.81
N THR A 394 -32.61 68.27 28.41
CA THR A 394 -32.35 68.47 29.85
C THR A 394 -31.07 69.28 30.10
N PRO A 395 -31.13 70.39 30.86
CA PRO A 395 -30.00 71.28 31.05
C PRO A 395 -28.98 70.74 32.06
N GLU A 396 -27.74 70.96 31.65
CA GLU A 396 -26.43 70.78 32.26
C GLU A 396 -26.31 70.97 33.79
N ALA A 397 -25.62 70.02 34.44
CA ALA A 397 -25.03 70.22 35.77
C ALA A 397 -23.63 69.55 35.82
N SER A 398 -22.63 70.33 36.22
CA SER A 398 -21.19 70.06 36.12
C SER A 398 -20.64 68.95 37.04
N PRO A 399 -19.50 68.31 36.68
CA PRO A 399 -18.88 67.25 37.48
C PRO A 399 -17.72 67.74 38.38
N PRO A 400 -17.42 67.05 39.51
CA PRO A 400 -16.18 67.22 40.27
C PRO A 400 -15.09 66.17 39.93
N PRO A 401 -13.83 66.39 40.37
CA PRO A 401 -12.60 65.93 39.69
C PRO A 401 -11.99 64.61 40.20
N PRO A 402 -11.04 64.00 39.44
CA PRO A 402 -10.52 62.65 39.69
C PRO A 402 -9.29 62.57 40.61
N SER A 403 -9.22 61.46 41.37
CA SER A 403 -8.07 61.08 42.21
C SER A 403 -7.17 60.04 41.52
N SER A 404 -5.88 60.36 41.48
CA SER A 404 -4.74 59.59 40.99
C SER A 404 -4.46 58.30 41.79
N THR A 405 -4.06 57.22 41.12
CA THR A 405 -3.41 56.05 41.77
C THR A 405 -2.17 55.64 41.00
N SER A 406 -1.10 55.46 41.78
CA SER A 406 0.30 55.36 41.41
C SER A 406 0.68 53.97 40.89
N GLN A 407 1.70 54.00 40.02
CA GLN A 407 2.43 52.87 39.47
C GLN A 407 3.30 52.19 40.53
N HIS A 408 3.49 50.88 40.40
CA HIS A 408 4.67 50.17 40.90
C HIS A 408 5.18 49.23 39.80
N PHE A 409 6.44 49.45 39.42
CA PHE A 409 7.28 48.59 38.59
C PHE A 409 7.90 47.51 39.47
N ASP A 410 8.05 46.29 38.94
CA ASP A 410 9.09 45.38 39.38
C ASP A 410 9.67 44.62 38.16
N THR A 411 11.00 44.65 38.10
CA THR A 411 11.90 44.01 37.15
C THR A 411 12.53 42.77 37.80
N SER A 412 12.68 41.67 37.05
CA SER A 412 13.88 40.81 36.96
C SER A 412 13.53 39.38 36.52
N GLY A 413 14.29 38.84 35.57
CA GLY A 413 14.25 37.44 35.12
C GLY A 413 14.45 37.28 33.63
#